data_AF-V2UJ97-F1
#
_entry.id   AF-V2UJ97-F1
#
_cell.length_a   1.000
_cell.length_b   1.000
_cell.length_c   1.000
_cell.angle_alpha   90.00
_cell.angle_beta   90.00
_cell.angle_gamma   90.00
#
_symmetry.space_group_name_H-M   'P 1'
#
loop_
_entity.id
_entity.type
_entity.pdbx_description
1 polymer ?
#
loop_
_entity_poly.entity_id
_entity_poly.type
_entity_poly.pdbx_seq_one_letter_code
_entity_poly.pdbx_strand_id
1 'polypeptide(L)'
;MQINWELTIAGLSAIFSAISIGFAMYSFFSFRSLNRKVIEQQIKINDLILNKEVEHIKENNRAELRAYMTSSSKSHYLVVTNTGKATAENVNLDILVDKKFQNYFCNIDEIFPMNLNSGHSGKIICSRSYDFPSKFTIKLTWDDQFKKNNVQNIDIVS
;
A
#
# COMPACT_ATOMS: atom_id res chain seq x y z
N MET A 1 68.88 -25.73 47.91
CA MET A 1 68.00 -25.93 46.72
C MET A 1 67.64 -24.53 46.22
N GLN A 2 68.33 -24.03 45.20
CA GLN A 2 68.02 -22.71 44.61
C GLN A 2 66.77 -22.86 43.73
N ILE A 3 65.69 -22.18 44.10
CA ILE A 3 64.48 -22.12 43.28
C ILE A 3 64.81 -21.28 42.05
N ASN A 4 64.60 -21.85 40.86
CA ASN A 4 64.83 -21.15 39.60
C ASN A 4 63.61 -20.27 39.28
N TRP A 5 63.63 -19.03 39.76
CA TRP A 5 62.49 -18.10 39.70
C TRP A 5 62.03 -17.76 38.29
N GLU A 6 62.92 -17.80 37.29
CA GLU A 6 62.54 -17.59 35.89
C GLU A 6 61.61 -18.68 35.38
N LEU A 7 61.86 -19.93 35.78
CA LEU A 7 61.12 -21.11 35.35
C LEU A 7 59.72 -21.17 35.99
N THR A 8 59.60 -20.73 37.25
CA THR A 8 58.30 -20.66 37.95
C THR A 8 57.42 -19.54 37.41
N ILE A 9 58.00 -18.37 37.09
CA ILE A 9 57.27 -17.25 36.46
C ILE A 9 56.81 -17.64 35.05
N ALA A 10 57.68 -18.29 34.25
CA ALA A 10 57.32 -18.77 32.92
C ALA A 10 56.17 -19.80 32.96
N GLY A 11 56.21 -20.75 33.92
CA GLY A 11 55.14 -21.74 34.11
C GLY A 11 53.80 -21.12 34.49
N LEU A 12 53.79 -20.16 35.43
CA LEU A 12 52.59 -19.40 35.81
C LEU A 12 52.02 -18.60 34.62
N SER A 13 52.88 -17.91 33.88
CA SER A 13 52.46 -17.17 32.68
C SER A 13 51.83 -18.09 31.63
N ALA A 14 52.41 -19.28 31.39
CA ALA A 14 51.87 -20.22 30.42
C ALA A 14 50.47 -20.72 30.79
N ILE A 15 50.21 -20.94 32.08
CA ILE A 15 48.89 -21.34 32.60
C ILE A 15 47.86 -20.21 32.39
N PHE A 16 48.21 -18.97 32.74
CA PHE A 16 47.34 -17.81 32.52
C PHE A 16 47.05 -17.59 31.03
N SER A 17 48.06 -17.73 30.17
CA SER A 17 47.89 -17.64 28.71
C SER A 17 46.96 -18.74 28.19
N ALA A 18 47.09 -19.99 28.66
CA ALA A 18 46.22 -21.09 28.24
C ALA A 18 44.75 -20.84 28.63
N ILE A 19 44.50 -20.34 29.85
CA ILE A 19 43.15 -19.98 30.32
C ILE A 19 42.57 -18.84 29.48
N SER A 20 43.37 -17.81 29.19
CA SER A 20 42.97 -16.67 28.38
C SER A 20 42.57 -17.09 26.95
N ILE A 21 43.36 -17.97 26.33
CA ILE A 21 43.07 -18.52 24.99
C ILE A 21 41.77 -19.33 25.00
N GLY A 22 41.56 -20.18 26.02
CA GLY A 22 40.32 -20.95 26.17
C GLY A 22 39.09 -20.06 26.30
N PHE A 23 39.19 -19.01 27.11
CA PHE A 23 38.11 -18.02 27.27
C PHE A 23 37.86 -17.22 25.98
N ALA A 24 38.92 -16.81 25.28
CA ALA A 24 38.82 -16.11 24.00
C ALA A 24 38.15 -16.98 22.92
N MET A 25 38.52 -18.26 22.83
CA MET A 25 37.87 -19.21 21.92
C MET A 25 36.38 -19.37 22.24
N TYR A 26 36.02 -19.59 23.51
CA TYR A 26 34.63 -19.71 23.93
C TYR A 26 33.81 -18.46 23.59
N SER A 27 34.35 -17.28 23.94
CA SER A 27 33.74 -15.99 23.64
C SER A 27 33.55 -15.80 22.13
N PHE A 28 34.55 -16.14 21.32
CA PHE A 28 34.47 -16.04 19.86
C PHE A 28 33.38 -16.92 19.26
N PHE A 29 33.26 -18.17 19.70
CA PHE A 29 32.21 -19.08 19.23
C PHE A 29 30.81 -18.59 19.64
N SER A 30 30.64 -18.14 20.88
CA SER A 30 29.38 -17.57 21.37
C SER A 30 29.00 -16.32 20.58
N PHE A 31 29.94 -15.40 20.40
CA PHE A 31 29.77 -14.15 19.66
C PHE A 31 29.42 -14.41 18.18
N ARG A 32 30.05 -15.39 17.54
CA ARG A 32 29.73 -15.79 16.17
C ARG A 32 28.27 -16.24 16.04
N SER A 33 27.77 -17.00 17.02
CA SER A 33 26.38 -17.46 17.02
C SER A 33 25.38 -16.31 17.23
N LEU A 34 25.69 -15.36 18.13
CA LEU A 34 24.87 -14.17 18.35
C LEU A 34 24.86 -13.27 17.12
N ASN A 35 26.02 -12.98 16.54
CA ASN A 35 26.13 -12.14 15.33
C ASN A 35 25.35 -12.74 14.17
N ARG A 36 25.38 -14.06 13.99
CA ARG A 36 24.59 -14.71 12.96
C ARG A 36 23.09 -14.44 13.15
N LYS A 37 22.57 -14.59 14.37
CA LYS A 37 21.16 -14.30 14.68
C LYS A 37 20.82 -12.82 14.46
N VAL A 38 21.71 -11.92 14.86
CA VAL A 38 21.54 -10.47 14.65
C VAL A 38 21.50 -10.15 13.15
N ILE A 39 22.40 -10.73 12.35
CA ILE A 39 22.41 -10.55 10.89
C ILE A 39 21.12 -11.10 10.26
N GLU A 40 20.66 -12.29 10.66
CA GLU A 40 19.41 -12.87 10.17
C GLU A 40 18.19 -12.01 10.52
N GLN A 41 18.15 -11.44 11.73
CA GLN A 41 17.10 -10.50 12.14
C GLN A 41 17.18 -9.20 11.34
N GLN A 42 18.38 -8.66 11.12
CA GLN A 42 18.58 -7.44 10.35
C GLN A 42 18.12 -7.60 8.90
N ILE A 43 18.39 -8.75 8.28
CA ILE A 43 17.92 -9.08 6.93
C ILE A 43 16.39 -9.09 6.89
N LYS A 44 15.74 -9.77 7.85
CA LYS A 44 14.27 -9.81 7.93
C LYS A 44 13.65 -8.43 8.13
N ILE A 45 14.21 -7.63 9.03
CA ILE A 45 13.71 -6.26 9.29
C ILE A 45 13.85 -5.41 8.02
N ASN A 46 15.00 -5.51 7.33
CA ASN A 46 15.22 -4.75 6.11
C ASN A 46 14.21 -5.14 5.01
N ASP A 47 13.97 -6.44 4.83
CA ASP A 47 12.96 -6.93 3.89
C ASP A 47 11.55 -6.42 4.22
N LEU A 48 11.15 -6.45 5.49
CA LEU A 48 9.87 -5.90 5.93
C LEU A 48 9.76 -4.39 5.70
N ILE A 49 10.84 -3.64 5.95
CA ILE A 49 10.88 -2.19 5.70
C ILE A 49 10.75 -1.91 4.21
N LEU A 50 11.48 -2.63 3.35
CA LEU A 50 11.41 -2.48 1.91
C LEU A 50 10.01 -2.78 1.38
N ASN A 51 9.40 -3.88 1.83
CA ASN A 51 8.04 -4.24 1.44
C ASN A 51 7.03 -3.17 1.87
N LYS A 52 7.16 -2.67 3.10
CA LYS A 52 6.31 -1.58 3.61
C LYS A 52 6.48 -0.30 2.80
N GLU A 53 7.70 0.06 2.41
CA GLU A 53 7.97 1.26 1.61
C GLU A 53 7.37 1.12 0.20
N VAL A 54 7.51 -0.05 -0.43
CA VAL A 54 6.92 -0.34 -1.73
C VAL A 54 5.38 -0.27 -1.67
N GLU A 55 4.77 -0.85 -0.63
CA GLU A 55 3.32 -0.74 -0.40
C GLU A 55 2.90 0.70 -0.18
N HIS A 56 3.65 1.46 0.62
CA HIS A 56 3.36 2.86 0.90
C HIS A 56 3.43 3.72 -0.37
N ILE A 57 4.46 3.53 -1.20
CA ILE A 57 4.59 4.21 -2.51
C ILE A 57 3.41 3.84 -3.41
N LYS A 58 3.05 2.55 -3.46
CA LYS A 58 1.92 2.08 -4.26
C LYS A 58 0.59 2.69 -3.80
N GLU A 59 0.31 2.71 -2.50
CA GLU A 59 -0.90 3.31 -1.95
C GLU A 59 -0.94 4.82 -2.15
N ASN A 60 0.20 5.50 -2.01
CA ASN A 60 0.27 6.95 -2.14
C ASN A 60 0.12 7.42 -3.59
N ASN A 61 0.53 6.59 -4.55
CA ASN A 61 0.50 6.90 -5.98
C ASN A 61 -0.73 6.34 -6.70
N ARG A 62 -1.60 5.60 -5.99
CA ARG A 62 -2.81 5.01 -6.56
C ARG A 62 -4.05 5.85 -6.23
N ALA A 63 -4.87 6.07 -7.25
CA ALA A 63 -6.20 6.60 -7.05
C ALA A 63 -7.21 5.45 -6.89
N GLU A 64 -8.22 5.66 -6.06
CA GLU A 64 -9.29 4.68 -5.85
C GLU A 64 -10.62 5.40 -6.00
N LEU A 65 -11.40 5.02 -7.00
CA LEU A 65 -12.70 5.62 -7.24
C LEU A 65 -13.79 4.81 -6.56
N ARG A 66 -14.73 5.52 -5.96
CA ARG A 66 -15.99 4.97 -5.46
C ARG A 66 -17.13 5.70 -6.11
N ALA A 67 -18.18 4.98 -6.43
CA ALA A 67 -19.39 5.58 -6.93
C ALA A 67 -20.60 5.09 -6.15
N TYR A 68 -21.54 5.99 -5.93
CA TYR A 68 -22.78 5.70 -5.23
C TYR A 68 -23.88 6.68 -5.63
N MET A 69 -25.12 6.26 -5.44
CA MET A 69 -26.28 7.13 -5.61
C MET A 69 -26.61 7.82 -4.29
N THR A 70 -26.92 9.11 -4.38
CA THR A 70 -27.48 9.86 -3.26
C THR A 70 -28.69 10.65 -3.73
N SER A 71 -29.70 10.79 -2.86
CA SER A 71 -30.86 11.63 -3.12
C SER A 71 -30.77 12.88 -2.26
N SER A 72 -30.90 14.06 -2.88
CA SER A 72 -31.06 15.30 -2.14
C SER A 72 -32.37 15.97 -2.57
N SER A 73 -33.28 16.11 -1.61
CA SER A 73 -34.65 16.59 -1.81
C SER A 73 -35.40 15.82 -2.91
N LYS A 74 -35.51 16.39 -4.11
CA LYS A 74 -36.29 15.85 -5.26
C LYS A 74 -35.42 15.29 -6.38
N SER A 75 -34.10 15.39 -6.26
CA SER A 75 -33.16 15.00 -7.30
C SER A 75 -32.26 13.87 -6.82
N HIS A 76 -31.99 12.92 -7.72
CA HIS A 76 -31.00 11.88 -7.48
C HIS A 76 -29.69 12.28 -8.14
N TYR A 77 -28.59 11.92 -7.50
CA TYR A 77 -27.24 12.23 -7.96
C TYR A 77 -26.40 10.97 -7.96
N LEU A 78 -25.72 10.73 -9.08
CA LEU A 78 -24.63 9.77 -9.14
C LEU A 78 -23.36 10.51 -8.73
N VAL A 79 -22.76 10.08 -7.62
CA VAL A 79 -21.56 10.69 -7.08
C VAL A 79 -20.39 9.75 -7.33
N VAL A 80 -19.34 10.26 -7.97
CA VAL A 80 -18.06 9.58 -8.16
C VAL A 80 -17.02 10.30 -7.31
N THR A 81 -16.45 9.62 -6.32
CA THR A 81 -15.50 10.18 -5.37
C THR A 81 -14.17 9.47 -5.48
N ASN A 82 -13.07 10.23 -5.48
CA ASN A 82 -11.75 9.65 -5.30
C ASN A 82 -11.44 9.50 -3.80
N THR A 83 -11.35 8.27 -3.33
CA THR A 83 -10.93 7.93 -1.96
C THR A 83 -9.46 7.54 -1.85
N GLY A 84 -8.76 7.42 -2.98
CA GLY A 84 -7.31 7.18 -3.01
C GLY A 84 -6.50 8.44 -2.69
N LYS A 85 -5.20 8.26 -2.45
CA LYS A 85 -4.28 9.36 -2.09
C LYS A 85 -3.78 10.12 -3.31
N ALA A 86 -3.67 9.46 -4.46
CA ALA A 86 -3.28 10.11 -5.70
C ALA A 86 -4.49 10.69 -6.44
N THR A 87 -4.23 11.70 -7.27
CA THR A 87 -5.21 12.25 -8.19
C THR A 87 -5.57 11.22 -9.26
N ALA A 88 -6.86 11.03 -9.49
CA ALA A 88 -7.37 10.30 -10.66
C ALA A 88 -7.48 11.31 -11.82
N GLU A 89 -6.65 11.13 -12.84
CA GLU A 89 -6.63 11.96 -14.04
C GLU A 89 -7.51 11.37 -15.13
N ASN A 90 -8.12 12.24 -15.94
CA ASN A 90 -8.97 11.88 -17.09
C ASN A 90 -10.02 10.82 -16.73
N VAL A 91 -10.68 10.98 -15.59
CA VAL A 91 -11.73 10.06 -15.16
C VAL A 91 -12.84 10.14 -16.19
N ASN A 92 -13.15 9.04 -16.84
CA ASN A 92 -14.27 8.87 -17.74
C ASN A 92 -15.30 7.93 -17.12
N LEU A 93 -16.58 8.23 -17.36
CA LEU A 93 -17.70 7.50 -16.81
C LEU A 93 -18.59 6.99 -17.95
N ASP A 94 -18.67 5.66 -18.06
CA ASP A 94 -19.59 4.99 -18.96
C ASP A 94 -20.70 4.32 -18.15
N ILE A 95 -21.97 4.54 -18.52
CA ILE A 95 -23.10 3.92 -17.84
C ILE A 95 -23.58 2.72 -18.66
N LEU A 96 -23.46 1.52 -18.09
CA LEU A 96 -23.79 0.26 -18.75
C LEU A 96 -25.25 -0.11 -18.49
N VAL A 97 -26.17 0.67 -19.07
CA VAL A 97 -27.62 0.44 -19.04
C VAL A 97 -28.18 0.33 -20.45
N ASP A 98 -29.41 -0.20 -20.56
CA ASP A 98 -30.15 -0.18 -21.83
C ASP A 98 -30.23 1.25 -22.37
N LYS A 99 -30.14 1.39 -23.70
CA LYS A 99 -30.17 2.69 -24.39
C LYS A 99 -31.37 3.57 -24.01
N LYS A 100 -32.52 2.95 -23.70
CA LYS A 100 -33.73 3.65 -23.26
C LYS A 100 -33.53 4.44 -21.95
N PHE A 101 -32.58 4.03 -21.11
CA PHE A 101 -32.28 4.64 -19.82
C PHE A 101 -31.07 5.58 -19.85
N GLN A 102 -30.34 5.68 -20.96
CA GLN A 102 -29.13 6.54 -21.02
C GLN A 102 -29.48 8.03 -20.85
N ASN A 103 -30.61 8.48 -21.39
CA ASN A 103 -31.08 9.87 -21.29
C ASN A 103 -31.48 10.31 -19.88
N TYR A 104 -31.47 9.41 -18.90
CA TYR A 104 -31.81 9.72 -17.51
C TYR A 104 -30.64 10.36 -16.75
N PHE A 105 -29.43 10.28 -17.30
CA PHE A 105 -28.24 10.88 -16.73
C PHE A 105 -27.87 12.14 -17.51
N CYS A 106 -27.91 13.27 -16.82
CA CYS A 106 -27.71 14.57 -17.45
C CYS A 106 -26.27 15.05 -17.28
N ASN A 107 -25.75 15.75 -18.30
CA ASN A 107 -24.47 16.47 -18.23
C ASN A 107 -23.25 15.56 -18.00
N ILE A 108 -23.31 14.27 -18.39
CA ILE A 108 -22.13 13.39 -18.33
C ILE A 108 -20.99 13.97 -19.15
N ASP A 109 -21.25 14.30 -20.43
CA ASP A 109 -20.24 14.79 -21.37
C ASP A 109 -19.72 16.20 -21.04
N GLU A 110 -20.44 16.95 -20.21
CA GLU A 110 -20.01 18.28 -19.74
C GLU A 110 -19.11 18.19 -18.51
N ILE A 111 -19.30 17.16 -17.68
CA ILE A 111 -18.58 16.97 -16.41
C ILE A 111 -17.40 16.01 -16.59
N PHE A 112 -17.54 14.98 -17.43
CA PHE A 112 -16.53 13.97 -17.68
C PHE A 112 -16.03 14.10 -19.14
N PRO A 113 -14.72 13.95 -19.41
CA PRO A 113 -13.71 13.53 -18.45
C PRO A 113 -13.22 14.65 -17.51
N MET A 114 -13.03 14.34 -16.23
CA MET A 114 -12.50 15.27 -15.22
C MET A 114 -11.35 14.68 -14.41
N ASN A 115 -10.54 15.57 -13.82
CA ASN A 115 -9.54 15.20 -12.84
C ASN A 115 -10.14 15.26 -11.43
N LEU A 116 -10.03 14.16 -10.68
CA LEU A 116 -10.50 14.04 -9.30
C LEU A 116 -9.32 13.94 -8.33
N ASN A 117 -9.06 15.02 -7.60
CA ASN A 117 -8.10 15.01 -6.50
C ASN A 117 -8.58 14.10 -5.36
N SER A 118 -7.65 13.65 -4.52
CA SER A 118 -7.96 12.88 -3.30
C SER A 118 -9.03 13.58 -2.46
N GLY A 119 -10.13 12.87 -2.17
CA GLY A 119 -11.26 13.36 -1.38
C GLY A 119 -12.28 14.20 -2.14
N HIS A 120 -12.04 14.53 -3.42
CA HIS A 120 -12.99 15.27 -4.23
C HIS A 120 -14.01 14.33 -4.91
N SER A 121 -15.16 14.90 -5.25
CA SER A 121 -16.27 14.17 -5.88
C SER A 121 -16.83 14.91 -7.09
N GLY A 122 -17.04 14.19 -8.19
CA GLY A 122 -17.88 14.60 -9.30
C GLY A 122 -19.33 14.16 -9.05
N LYS A 123 -20.30 15.01 -9.38
CA LYS A 123 -21.74 14.73 -9.19
C LYS A 123 -22.48 14.92 -10.49
N ILE A 124 -23.23 13.89 -10.89
CA ILE A 124 -24.09 13.91 -12.06
C ILE A 124 -25.54 13.84 -11.62
N ILE A 125 -26.40 14.62 -12.25
CA ILE A 125 -27.84 14.57 -12.01
C ILE A 125 -28.40 13.33 -12.71
N CYS A 126 -29.16 12.55 -11.96
CA CYS A 126 -29.89 11.40 -12.44
C CYS A 126 -31.39 11.65 -12.21
N SER A 127 -32.14 11.70 -13.31
CA SER A 127 -33.60 11.60 -13.25
C SER A 127 -33.96 10.13 -13.12
N ARG A 128 -35.02 9.78 -12.39
CA ARG A 128 -35.50 8.40 -12.28
C ARG A 128 -36.97 8.34 -12.66
N SER A 129 -37.35 7.37 -13.49
CA SER A 129 -38.75 6.99 -13.70
C SER A 129 -39.07 5.70 -12.98
N TYR A 130 -40.36 5.37 -12.87
CA TYR A 130 -40.84 4.13 -12.27
C TYR A 130 -40.21 2.88 -12.90
N ASP A 131 -39.96 2.90 -14.22
CA ASP A 131 -39.40 1.77 -14.96
C ASP A 131 -37.86 1.67 -14.89
N PHE A 132 -37.17 2.56 -14.17
CA PHE A 132 -35.71 2.56 -14.10
C PHE A 132 -35.19 1.34 -13.31
N PRO A 133 -34.13 0.66 -13.78
CA PRO A 133 -33.65 -0.55 -13.12
C PRO A 133 -33.14 -0.26 -11.71
N SER A 134 -33.51 -1.13 -10.76
CA SER A 134 -33.07 -1.03 -9.36
C SER A 134 -31.58 -1.29 -9.16
N LYS A 135 -30.91 -1.91 -10.15
CA LYS A 135 -29.47 -2.13 -10.18
C LYS A 135 -28.93 -1.88 -11.58
N PHE A 136 -27.80 -1.20 -11.66
CA PHE A 136 -27.08 -1.00 -12.92
C PHE A 136 -25.59 -0.91 -12.68
N THR A 137 -24.80 -1.21 -13.71
CA THR A 137 -23.35 -1.14 -13.64
C THR A 137 -22.87 0.15 -14.27
N ILE A 138 -21.91 0.81 -13.64
CA ILE A 138 -21.12 1.86 -14.26
C ILE A 138 -19.70 1.36 -14.48
N LYS A 139 -19.04 1.87 -15.50
CA LYS A 139 -17.64 1.64 -15.78
C LYS A 139 -16.90 2.97 -15.68
N LEU A 140 -15.94 3.00 -14.78
CA LEU A 140 -15.02 4.11 -14.62
C LEU A 140 -13.68 3.76 -15.24
N THR A 141 -13.10 4.70 -15.98
CA THR A 141 -11.73 4.59 -16.47
C THR A 141 -10.93 5.82 -16.11
N TRP A 142 -9.71 5.65 -15.60
CA TRP A 142 -8.86 6.78 -15.20
C TRP A 142 -7.38 6.44 -15.33
N ASP A 143 -6.57 7.49 -15.31
CA ASP A 143 -5.12 7.41 -15.16
C ASP A 143 -4.73 7.82 -13.74
N ASP A 144 -3.73 7.17 -13.16
CA ASP A 144 -3.08 7.65 -11.95
C ASP A 144 -1.55 7.57 -12.09
N GLN A 145 -0.84 8.02 -11.05
CA GLN A 145 0.62 8.03 -11.04
C GLN A 145 1.23 6.62 -11.01
N PHE A 146 0.45 5.60 -10.63
CA PHE A 146 0.89 4.22 -10.56
C PHE A 146 0.66 3.46 -11.88
N LYS A 147 -0.49 3.68 -12.52
CA LYS A 147 -0.91 2.97 -13.72
C LYS A 147 -1.85 3.83 -14.58
N LYS A 148 -1.67 3.74 -15.89
CA LYS A 148 -2.59 4.31 -16.89
C LYS A 148 -3.68 3.32 -17.28
N ASN A 149 -4.83 3.83 -17.69
CA ASN A 149 -6.01 3.09 -18.13
C ASN A 149 -6.49 2.08 -17.08
N ASN A 150 -6.59 2.53 -15.83
CA ASN A 150 -7.31 1.78 -14.81
C ASN A 150 -8.78 1.68 -15.22
N VAL A 151 -9.38 0.52 -14.94
CA VAL A 151 -10.79 0.25 -15.24
C VAL A 151 -11.43 -0.35 -14.00
N GLN A 152 -12.60 0.17 -13.63
CA GLN A 152 -13.38 -0.35 -12.53
C GLN A 152 -14.86 -0.37 -12.90
N ASN A 153 -15.47 -1.54 -12.78
CA ASN A 153 -16.91 -1.71 -12.92
C ASN A 153 -17.52 -1.70 -11.51
N ILE A 154 -18.50 -0.84 -11.30
CA ILE A 154 -19.19 -0.69 -10.01
C ILE A 154 -20.67 -0.92 -10.23
N ASP A 155 -21.23 -1.88 -9.49
CA ASP A 155 -22.66 -2.13 -9.47
C ASP A 155 -23.32 -1.18 -8.47
N ILE A 156 -24.17 -0.32 -9.00
CA ILE A 156 -24.93 0.67 -8.25
C ILE A 156 -26.31 0.10 -7.98
N VAL A 157 -26.65 0.02 -6.70
CA VAL A 157 -27.99 -0.28 -6.24
C VAL A 157 -28.71 1.05 -6.00
N SER A 158 -29.83 1.23 -6.70
CA SER A 158 -30.60 2.46 -6.77
C SER A 158 -31.49 2.68 -5.55
#